data_AF-A0A532DMS1-F1
#
_entry.id   AF-A0A532DMS1-F1
#
_cell.length_a   1.000
_cell.length_b   1.000
_cell.length_c   1.000
_cell.angle_alpha   90.00
_cell.angle_beta   90.00
_cell.angle_gamma   90.00
#
_symmetry.space_group_name_H-M   'P 1'
#
loop_
_entity.id
_entity.type
_entity.pdbx_description
1 polymer ?
#
loop_
_entity_poly.entity_id
_entity_poly.type
_entity_poly.pdbx_seq_one_letter_code
_entity_poly.pdbx_strand_id
1 'polypeptide(L)'
;MTQLKAGVVAVAVCSLLAGGVSSVAFAKGAGHVQETIKHAKEGIAHEKEAIKHLEEAIQGSNDPHAKEALEHAKESMKHAEESLAHAEQASAKPKGKAK
;
A
#
# COMPACT_ATOMS: atom_id res chain seq x y z
N MET A 1 16.52 -1.59 51.46
CA MET A 1 16.33 -0.43 50.55
C MET A 1 16.94 -0.62 49.15
N THR A 2 17.83 -1.59 48.94
CA THR A 2 18.52 -1.86 47.66
C THR A 2 17.69 -2.67 46.67
N GLN A 3 16.94 -3.68 47.14
CA GLN A 3 16.13 -4.55 46.27
C GLN A 3 14.87 -3.87 45.71
N LEU A 4 14.34 -2.88 46.42
CA LEU A 4 13.19 -2.09 45.98
C LEU A 4 13.56 -1.12 44.85
N LYS A 5 14.79 -0.59 44.85
CA LYS A 5 15.30 0.29 43.79
C LYS A 5 15.63 -0.48 42.50
N ALA A 6 16.20 -1.68 42.64
CA ALA A 6 16.49 -2.55 41.50
C ALA A 6 15.21 -3.04 40.78
N GLY A 7 14.17 -3.39 41.54
CA GLY A 7 12.87 -3.80 40.97
C GLY A 7 12.17 -2.68 40.19
N VAL A 8 12.20 -1.44 40.70
CA VAL A 8 11.56 -0.29 40.03
C VAL A 8 12.27 0.10 38.73
N VAL A 9 13.61 0.01 38.69
CA VAL A 9 14.39 0.29 37.48
C VAL A 9 14.19 -0.78 36.41
N ALA A 10 14.13 -2.06 36.80
CA ALA A 10 13.90 -3.16 35.85
C ALA A 10 12.50 -3.08 35.19
N VAL A 11 11.47 -2.69 35.94
CA VAL A 11 10.10 -2.52 35.41
C VAL A 11 9.99 -1.31 34.48
N ALA A 12 10.72 -0.23 34.76
CA ALA A 12 10.73 0.97 33.91
C ALA A 12 11.44 0.76 32.55
N VAL A 13 12.49 -0.09 32.52
CA VAL A 13 13.22 -0.39 31.27
C VAL A 13 12.46 -1.36 30.37
N CYS A 14 11.78 -2.36 30.94
CA CYS A 14 10.95 -3.28 30.15
C CYS A 14 9.70 -2.61 29.54
N SER A 15 9.12 -1.64 30.24
CA SER A 15 7.96 -0.89 29.73
C SER A 15 8.34 0.10 28.62
N LEU A 16 9.57 0.62 28.60
CA LEU A 16 10.11 1.43 27.50
C LEU A 16 10.34 0.62 26.22
N LEU A 17 10.80 -0.63 26.36
CA LEU A 17 11.12 -1.53 25.24
C LEU A 17 9.86 -2.14 24.58
N ALA A 18 8.77 -2.30 25.33
CA ALA A 18 7.53 -2.88 24.80
C ALA A 18 6.57 -1.86 24.13
N GLY A 19 6.65 -0.57 24.47
CA GLY A 19 5.66 0.43 24.01
C GLY A 19 6.19 1.65 23.26
N GLY A 20 7.47 2.04 23.45
CA GLY A 20 7.97 3.34 23.01
C GLY A 20 8.53 3.41 21.59
N VAL A 21 9.16 2.32 21.10
CA VAL A 21 9.81 2.32 19.77
C VAL A 21 8.87 1.93 18.63
N SER A 22 7.86 1.12 18.93
CA SER A 22 6.89 0.64 17.95
C SER A 22 5.98 1.79 17.47
N SER A 23 5.60 2.70 18.35
CA SER A 23 4.63 3.76 18.06
C SER A 23 5.14 4.81 17.05
N VAL A 24 6.44 5.13 17.04
CA VAL A 24 7.02 6.07 16.08
C VAL A 24 7.25 5.42 14.70
N ALA A 25 7.70 4.16 14.67
CA ALA A 25 7.90 3.42 13.42
C ALA A 25 6.58 3.19 12.67
N PHE A 26 5.50 2.84 13.38
CA PHE A 26 4.17 2.68 12.80
C PHE A 26 3.57 4.02 12.32
N ALA A 27 3.80 5.14 13.03
CA ALA A 27 3.33 6.45 12.61
C ALA A 27 4.04 6.96 11.33
N LYS A 28 5.34 6.70 11.19
CA LYS A 28 6.09 7.05 9.97
C LYS A 28 5.75 6.13 8.79
N GLY A 29 5.43 4.86 9.05
CA GLY A 29 4.95 3.91 8.04
C GLY A 29 3.59 4.30 7.45
N ALA A 30 2.67 4.84 8.26
CA ALA A 30 1.35 5.26 7.80
C ALA A 30 1.39 6.38 6.73
N GLY A 31 2.34 7.30 6.83
CA GLY A 31 2.55 8.34 5.82
C GLY A 31 3.02 7.78 4.48
N HIS A 32 3.93 6.79 4.52
CA HIS A 32 4.41 6.12 3.30
C HIS A 32 3.29 5.31 2.62
N VAL A 33 2.38 4.69 3.37
CA VAL A 33 1.24 3.96 2.80
C VAL A 33 0.30 4.90 2.03
N GLN A 34 -0.01 6.08 2.57
CA GLN A 34 -0.86 7.05 1.87
C GLN A 34 -0.22 7.58 0.59
N GLU A 35 1.08 7.88 0.61
CA GLU A 35 1.79 8.33 -0.60
C GLU A 35 1.85 7.20 -1.65
N THR A 36 2.06 5.95 -1.24
CA THR A 36 2.01 4.80 -2.15
C THR A 36 0.63 4.64 -2.79
N ILE A 37 -0.46 4.78 -2.03
CA ILE A 37 -1.83 4.75 -2.57
C ILE A 37 -2.05 5.88 -3.58
N LYS A 38 -1.55 7.09 -3.29
CA LYS A 38 -1.62 8.22 -4.20
C LYS A 38 -0.86 7.95 -5.51
N HIS A 39 0.38 7.50 -5.43
CA HIS A 39 1.16 7.14 -6.63
C HIS A 39 0.53 5.98 -7.41
N ALA A 40 -0.07 5.00 -6.75
CA ALA A 40 -0.80 3.93 -7.41
C ALA A 40 -2.01 4.46 -8.20
N LYS A 41 -2.74 5.44 -7.67
CA LYS A 41 -3.84 6.11 -8.40
C LYS A 41 -3.33 6.88 -9.62
N GLU A 42 -2.23 7.61 -9.48
CA GLU A 42 -1.58 8.31 -10.60
C GLU A 42 -1.08 7.33 -11.67
N GLY A 43 -0.47 6.22 -11.25
CA GLY A 43 -0.04 5.14 -12.14
C GLY A 43 -1.19 4.53 -12.94
N ILE A 44 -2.32 4.22 -12.28
CA ILE A 44 -3.53 3.71 -12.96
C ILE A 44 -4.09 4.73 -13.96
N ALA A 45 -4.04 6.03 -13.64
CA ALA A 45 -4.47 7.07 -14.58
C ALA A 45 -3.59 7.09 -15.84
N HIS A 46 -2.26 7.02 -15.68
CA HIS A 46 -1.33 6.92 -16.81
C HIS A 46 -1.51 5.63 -17.61
N GLU A 47 -1.75 4.49 -16.96
CA GLU A 47 -1.99 3.22 -17.65
C GLU A 47 -3.28 3.27 -18.49
N LYS A 48 -4.34 3.91 -17.99
CA LYS A 48 -5.57 4.14 -18.78
C LYS A 48 -5.32 4.99 -20.02
N GLU A 49 -4.50 6.04 -19.90
CA GLU A 49 -4.11 6.87 -21.04
C GLU A 49 -3.23 6.10 -22.04
N ALA A 50 -2.29 5.30 -21.55
CA ALA A 50 -1.44 4.44 -22.37
C ALA A 50 -2.27 3.38 -23.14
N ILE A 51 -3.25 2.76 -22.48
CA ILE A 51 -4.19 1.82 -23.13
C ILE A 51 -4.97 2.55 -24.23
N LYS A 52 -5.47 3.76 -23.98
CA LYS A 52 -6.17 4.54 -25.00
C LYS A 52 -5.29 4.82 -26.22
N HIS A 53 -4.03 5.24 -26.01
CA HIS A 53 -3.10 5.44 -27.11
C HIS A 53 -2.76 4.14 -27.84
N LEU A 54 -2.70 3.01 -27.14
CA LEU A 54 -2.53 1.70 -27.76
C LEU A 54 -3.74 1.34 -28.63
N GLU A 55 -4.97 1.55 -28.14
CA GLU A 55 -6.20 1.36 -28.91
C GLU A 55 -6.20 2.20 -30.20
N GLU A 56 -5.83 3.48 -30.10
CA GLU A 56 -5.69 4.38 -31.24
C GLU A 56 -4.59 3.90 -32.22
N ALA A 57 -3.43 3.51 -31.71
CA ALA A 57 -2.30 3.06 -32.52
C ALA A 57 -2.56 1.76 -33.28
N ILE A 58 -3.37 0.86 -32.71
CA ILE A 58 -3.71 -0.42 -33.34
C ILE A 58 -5.03 -0.36 -34.12
N GLN A 59 -5.69 0.80 -34.18
CA GLN A 59 -6.95 0.94 -34.89
C GLN A 59 -6.79 0.57 -36.38
N GLY A 60 -7.57 -0.40 -36.83
CA GLY A 60 -7.48 -0.92 -38.21
C GLY A 60 -6.32 -1.88 -38.47
N SER A 61 -5.50 -2.19 -37.46
CA SER A 61 -4.47 -3.23 -37.56
C SER A 61 -5.08 -4.63 -37.53
N ASN A 62 -4.52 -5.52 -38.36
CA ASN A 62 -4.79 -6.95 -38.34
C ASN A 62 -3.68 -7.75 -37.65
N ASP A 63 -2.69 -7.08 -37.05
CA ASP A 63 -1.62 -7.74 -36.31
C ASP A 63 -2.19 -8.41 -35.05
N PRO A 64 -2.11 -9.74 -34.92
CA PRO A 64 -2.62 -10.45 -33.75
C PRO A 64 -1.82 -10.11 -32.48
N HIS A 65 -0.53 -9.82 -32.58
CA HIS A 65 0.30 -9.46 -31.42
C HIS A 65 -0.03 -8.06 -30.90
N ALA A 66 -0.43 -7.15 -31.78
CA ALA A 66 -0.91 -5.82 -31.37
C ALA A 66 -2.20 -5.91 -30.55
N LYS A 67 -3.14 -6.79 -30.95
CA LYS A 67 -4.38 -7.05 -30.22
C LYS A 67 -4.12 -7.77 -28.90
N GLU A 68 -3.22 -8.75 -28.91
CA GLU A 68 -2.78 -9.44 -27.69
C GLU A 68 -2.15 -8.46 -26.70
N ALA A 69 -1.23 -7.59 -27.14
CA ALA A 69 -0.62 -6.58 -26.28
C ALA A 69 -1.66 -5.66 -25.62
N LEU A 70 -2.73 -5.30 -26.32
CA LEU A 70 -3.84 -4.53 -25.75
C LEU A 70 -4.59 -5.30 -24.66
N GLU A 71 -4.86 -6.59 -24.87
CA GLU A 71 -5.48 -7.44 -23.85
C GLU A 71 -4.61 -7.57 -22.60
N HIS A 72 -3.30 -7.81 -22.76
CA HIS A 72 -2.35 -7.86 -21.63
C HIS A 72 -2.26 -6.53 -20.87
N ALA A 73 -2.34 -5.39 -21.57
CA ALA A 73 -2.38 -4.08 -20.93
C ALA A 73 -3.68 -3.90 -20.11
N LYS A 74 -4.84 -4.33 -20.63
CA LYS A 74 -6.11 -4.28 -19.91
C LYS A 74 -6.12 -5.20 -18.68
N GLU A 75 -5.52 -6.39 -18.77
CA GLU A 75 -5.37 -7.30 -17.64
C GLU A 75 -4.43 -6.73 -16.57
N SER A 76 -3.32 -6.11 -16.98
CA SER A 76 -2.39 -5.43 -16.09
C SER A 76 -3.08 -4.31 -15.31
N MET A 77 -3.88 -3.48 -15.99
CA MET A 77 -4.68 -2.43 -15.36
C MET A 77 -5.65 -3.00 -14.32
N LYS A 78 -6.32 -4.12 -14.64
CA LYS A 78 -7.22 -4.78 -13.68
C LYS A 78 -6.47 -5.22 -12.42
N HIS A 79 -5.29 -5.83 -12.56
CA HIS A 79 -4.47 -6.22 -11.40
C HIS A 79 -3.97 -5.01 -10.61
N ALA A 80 -3.67 -3.89 -11.26
CA ALA A 80 -3.31 -2.64 -10.60
C ALA A 80 -4.48 -2.09 -9.76
N GLU A 81 -5.71 -2.10 -10.31
CA GLU A 81 -6.92 -1.69 -9.60
C GLU A 81 -7.22 -2.59 -8.38
N GLU A 82 -7.08 -3.92 -8.53
CA GLU A 82 -7.24 -4.87 -7.42
C GLU A 82 -6.18 -4.66 -6.33
N SER A 83 -4.93 -4.43 -6.73
CA SER A 83 -3.83 -4.13 -5.80
C SER A 83 -4.08 -2.83 -5.03
N LEU A 84 -4.58 -1.80 -5.70
CA LEU A 84 -4.97 -0.54 -5.07
C LEU A 84 -6.11 -0.77 -4.06
N ALA A 85 -7.14 -1.54 -4.42
CA ALA A 85 -8.24 -1.85 -3.51
C ALA A 85 -7.76 -2.55 -2.24
N HIS A 86 -6.83 -3.51 -2.37
CA HIS A 86 -6.21 -4.17 -1.22
C HIS A 86 -5.36 -3.21 -0.37
N ALA A 87 -4.59 -2.32 -1.00
CA ALA A 87 -3.82 -1.31 -0.27
C ALA A 87 -4.73 -0.36 0.52
N GLU A 88 -5.84 0.08 -0.08
CA GLU A 88 -6.84 0.92 0.60
C GLU A 88 -7.49 0.20 1.79
N GLN A 89 -7.89 -1.07 1.61
CA GLN A 89 -8.42 -1.90 2.70
C GLN A 89 -7.43 -2.09 3.84
N ALA A 90 -6.16 -2.35 3.52
CA ALA A 90 -5.10 -2.51 4.52
C ALA A 90 -4.77 -1.19 5.25
N SER A 91 -4.96 -0.05 4.58
CA SER A 91 -4.75 1.28 5.17
C SER A 91 -5.91 1.73 6.08
N ALA A 92 -7.08 1.11 5.98
CA ALA A 92 -8.23 1.40 6.83
C ALA A 92 -7.97 0.90 8.26
N LYS A 93 -8.07 1.79 9.26
CA LYS A 93 -7.91 1.40 10.68
C LYS A 93 -8.92 0.28 11.04
N PRO A 94 -8.51 -0.74 11.82
CA PRO A 94 -9.46 -1.72 12.33
C PRO A 94 -10.50 -1.00 13.19
N LYS A 95 -11.78 -1.12 12.84
CA LYS A 95 -12.87 -0.78 13.77
C LYS A 95 -12.71 -1.70 14.97
N GLY A 96 -12.14 -1.17 16.06
CA GLY A 96 -11.99 -1.90 17.31
C GLY A 96 -13.32 -2.51 17.68
N LYS A 97 -13.35 -3.84 17.85
CA LYS A 97 -14.46 -4.48 18.56
C LYS A 97 -14.39 -3.94 19.99
N ALA A 98 -15.24 -2.96 20.29
CA ALA A 98 -15.55 -2.60 21.66
C ALA A 98 -16.07 -3.88 22.33
N LYS A 99 -15.26 -4.45 23.21
CA LYS A 99 -15.68 -5.45 24.18
C LYS A 99 -16.14 -4.71 25.43
#